data_AF-A0A434RIX6-F1
#
_entry.id   AF-A0A434RIX6-F1
#
_cell.length_a   1.000
_cell.length_b   1.000
_cell.length_c   1.000
_cell.angle_alpha   90.00
_cell.angle_beta   90.00
_cell.angle_gamma   90.00
#
_symmetry.space_group_name_H-M   'P 1'
#
loop_
_entity.id
_entity.type
_entity.pdbx_description
1 polymer ?
#
loop_
_entity_poly.entity_id
_entity_poly.type
_entity_poly.pdbx_seq_one_letter_code
_entity_poly.pdbx_strand_id
1 'polypeptide(L)'
;MSAFKSDFLRIMSERGFIHQISDETGLDQLFAKETVSAYIGFDATAKSLHAGSLIQIMMLHWLQHTGHRPIALMGGGTSMIGDPSFKDEARKLLTPGDIDSNLVGIRRNFAPYLKFGSGAGDAVMVNNADWLMEINYVSFLRDVGRHFSVNRMLAFDSVKLRLDREQSLSFLEFNYMILQAYDFVELYKRVGCRLQMGGSD
;
A
#
# COMPACT_ATOMS: atom_id res chain seq x y z
N MET A 1 11.01 -26.21 -4.53
CA MET A 1 10.44 -25.08 -3.79
C MET A 1 10.25 -25.56 -2.36
N SER A 2 10.87 -24.91 -1.38
CA SER A 2 10.54 -25.17 0.02
C SER A 2 9.05 -24.86 0.20
N ALA A 3 8.28 -25.84 0.66
CA ALA A 3 6.88 -25.61 1.00
C ALA A 3 6.85 -24.66 2.21
N PHE A 4 6.28 -23.47 2.03
CA PHE A 4 5.95 -22.56 3.13
C PHE A 4 5.17 -23.30 4.22
N LYS A 5 5.51 -23.03 5.49
CA LYS A 5 4.83 -23.63 6.64
C LYS A 5 3.53 -22.91 6.97
N SER A 6 3.49 -21.60 6.77
CA SER A 6 2.28 -20.80 6.99
C SER A 6 1.28 -21.01 5.86
N ASP A 7 0.00 -21.13 6.23
CA ASP A 7 -1.08 -21.33 5.25
C ASP A 7 -1.17 -20.17 4.26
N PHE A 8 -0.97 -18.94 4.73
CA PHE A 8 -1.01 -17.75 3.88
C PHE A 8 0.04 -17.80 2.77
N LEU A 9 1.33 -17.94 3.12
CA LEU A 9 2.39 -17.91 2.10
C LEU A 9 2.34 -19.13 1.20
N ARG A 10 1.91 -20.29 1.71
CA ARG A 10 1.65 -21.47 0.89
C ARG A 10 0.60 -21.19 -0.18
N ILE A 11 -0.55 -20.61 0.19
CA ILE A 11 -1.60 -20.23 -0.77
C ILE A 11 -1.10 -19.17 -1.76
N MET A 12 -0.37 -18.15 -1.29
CA MET A 12 0.21 -17.13 -2.18
C MET A 12 1.18 -17.75 -3.20
N SER A 13 2.00 -18.71 -2.77
CA SER A 13 2.95 -19.43 -3.63
C SER A 13 2.25 -20.34 -4.62
N GLU A 14 1.31 -21.18 -4.17
CA GLU A 14 0.55 -22.12 -5.01
C GLU A 14 -0.26 -21.40 -6.09
N ARG A 15 -0.74 -20.18 -5.79
CA ARG A 15 -1.51 -19.34 -6.72
C ARG A 15 -0.64 -18.45 -7.61
N GLY A 16 0.68 -18.44 -7.42
CA GLY A 16 1.61 -17.62 -8.19
C GLY A 16 1.48 -16.12 -7.91
N PHE A 17 1.07 -15.72 -6.70
CA PHE A 17 0.92 -14.31 -6.31
C PHE A 17 2.22 -13.68 -5.79
N ILE A 18 3.28 -14.47 -5.61
CA ILE A 18 4.56 -14.01 -5.07
C ILE A 18 5.49 -13.64 -6.23
N HIS A 19 5.81 -12.35 -6.35
CA HIS A 19 6.90 -11.87 -7.21
C HIS A 19 8.22 -11.79 -6.42
N GLN A 20 8.22 -11.09 -5.29
CA GLN A 20 9.38 -10.89 -4.42
C GLN A 20 8.94 -10.82 -2.95
N ILE A 21 9.85 -11.21 -2.04
CA ILE A 21 9.67 -11.13 -0.58
C ILE A 21 10.97 -10.59 0.03
N SER A 22 10.87 -9.68 1.01
CA SER A 22 12.03 -9.06 1.66
C SER A 22 12.84 -10.05 2.52
N ASP A 23 12.17 -10.94 3.25
CA ASP A 23 12.76 -12.02 4.05
C ASP A 23 11.77 -13.19 4.10
N GLU A 24 11.97 -14.18 3.22
CA GLU A 24 11.07 -15.34 3.08
C GLU A 24 10.96 -16.15 4.38
N THR A 25 12.10 -16.40 5.04
CA THR A 25 12.16 -17.27 6.22
C THR A 25 11.55 -16.58 7.44
N GLY A 26 11.90 -15.31 7.68
CA GLY A 26 11.35 -14.55 8.80
C GLY A 26 9.85 -14.33 8.65
N LEU A 27 9.37 -14.08 7.42
CA LEU A 27 7.95 -13.89 7.15
C LEU A 27 7.15 -15.17 7.39
N ASP A 28 7.61 -16.33 6.88
CA ASP A 28 6.91 -17.60 7.07
C ASP A 28 6.83 -18.01 8.54
N GLN A 29 7.90 -17.80 9.30
CA GLN A 29 7.91 -18.04 10.74
C GLN A 29 6.95 -17.13 11.50
N LEU A 30 6.85 -15.85 11.11
CA LEU A 30 5.92 -14.89 11.72
C LEU A 30 4.46 -15.34 11.50
N PHE A 31 4.12 -15.64 10.25
CA PHE A 31 2.77 -16.06 9.85
C PHE A 31 2.38 -17.43 10.44
N ALA A 32 3.34 -18.32 10.70
CA ALA A 32 3.08 -19.59 11.38
C ALA A 32 2.90 -19.44 12.91
N LYS A 33 3.32 -18.32 13.49
CA LYS A 33 3.35 -18.12 14.94
C LYS A 33 2.20 -17.28 15.47
N GLU A 34 1.79 -16.24 14.73
CA GLU A 34 0.84 -15.24 15.23
C GLU A 34 -0.09 -14.69 14.15
N THR A 35 -1.18 -14.05 14.59
CA THR A 35 -2.07 -13.29 13.70
C THR A 35 -1.35 -12.04 13.21
N VAL A 36 -0.94 -12.04 11.95
CA VAL A 36 -0.27 -10.90 11.32
C VAL A 36 -1.28 -9.89 10.78
N SER A 37 -1.04 -8.61 11.04
CA SER A 37 -1.74 -7.54 10.32
C SER A 37 -0.94 -7.13 9.09
N ALA A 38 -1.56 -7.11 7.92
CA ALA A 38 -0.92 -6.72 6.68
C ALA A 38 -1.82 -5.86 5.81
N TYR A 39 -1.24 -4.96 5.01
CA TYR A 39 -1.99 -3.97 4.27
C TYR A 39 -1.67 -3.93 2.78
N ILE A 40 -2.64 -3.42 2.01
CA ILE A 40 -2.45 -2.94 0.63
C ILE A 40 -3.07 -1.54 0.53
N GLY A 41 -2.36 -0.62 -0.13
CA GLY A 41 -2.82 0.73 -0.43
C GLY A 41 -3.59 0.81 -1.75
N PHE A 42 -4.67 1.59 -1.77
CA PHE A 42 -5.51 1.83 -2.94
C PHE A 42 -5.77 3.33 -3.10
N ASP A 43 -5.18 3.92 -4.13
CA ASP A 43 -5.39 5.32 -4.50
C ASP A 43 -6.73 5.52 -5.25
N ALA A 44 -7.41 6.62 -4.92
CA ALA A 44 -8.73 7.01 -5.39
C ALA A 44 -8.72 7.63 -6.80
N THR A 45 -8.05 6.98 -7.74
CA THR A 45 -7.81 7.52 -9.09
C THR A 45 -9.00 7.35 -10.05
N ALA A 46 -10.00 6.56 -9.66
CA ALA A 46 -11.24 6.35 -10.39
C ALA A 46 -12.40 6.04 -9.43
N LYS A 47 -13.64 6.10 -9.93
CA LYS A 47 -14.87 5.85 -9.15
C LYS A 47 -15.04 4.40 -8.69
N SER A 48 -14.29 3.47 -9.26
CA SER A 48 -14.31 2.05 -8.91
C SER A 48 -12.94 1.47 -9.21
N LEU A 49 -12.57 0.43 -8.46
CA LEU A 49 -11.47 -0.44 -8.83
C LEU A 49 -11.83 -1.22 -10.11
N HIS A 50 -10.81 -1.62 -10.86
CA HIS A 50 -10.93 -2.46 -12.05
C HIS A 50 -10.29 -3.83 -11.80
N ALA A 51 -10.35 -4.73 -12.80
CA ALA A 51 -9.84 -6.09 -12.69
C ALA A 51 -8.35 -6.19 -12.29
N GLY A 52 -7.55 -5.15 -12.55
CA GLY A 52 -6.14 -5.11 -12.15
C GLY A 52 -5.95 -5.11 -10.63
N SER A 53 -6.85 -4.45 -9.89
CA SER A 53 -6.83 -4.43 -8.43
C SER A 53 -7.40 -5.72 -7.81
N LEU A 54 -8.02 -6.60 -8.60
CA LEU A 54 -8.66 -7.81 -8.08
C LEU A 54 -7.63 -8.77 -7.47
N ILE A 55 -6.43 -8.87 -8.04
CA ILE A 55 -5.36 -9.73 -7.48
C ILE A 55 -5.02 -9.26 -6.05
N GLN A 56 -4.84 -7.96 -5.86
CA GLN A 56 -4.58 -7.36 -4.56
C GLN A 56 -5.73 -7.59 -3.57
N ILE A 57 -6.98 -7.42 -4.02
CA ILE A 57 -8.16 -7.74 -3.19
C ILE A 57 -8.17 -9.22 -2.79
N MET A 58 -7.82 -10.13 -3.71
CA MET A 58 -7.75 -11.55 -3.43
C MET A 58 -6.62 -11.90 -2.44
N MET A 59 -5.48 -11.18 -2.46
CA MET A 59 -4.44 -11.34 -1.46
C MET A 59 -4.96 -10.98 -0.06
N LEU A 60 -5.69 -9.87 0.08
CA LEU A 60 -6.34 -9.50 1.35
C LEU A 60 -7.41 -10.53 1.78
N HIS A 61 -8.17 -11.06 0.83
CA HIS A 61 -9.16 -12.11 1.09
C HIS A 61 -8.51 -13.37 1.64
N TRP A 62 -7.44 -13.85 1.01
CA TRP A 62 -6.70 -15.04 1.48
C TRP A 62 -5.99 -14.79 2.80
N LEU A 63 -5.47 -13.58 3.01
CA LEU A 63 -4.93 -13.16 4.30
C LEU A 63 -5.99 -13.34 5.40
N GLN A 64 -7.22 -12.87 5.16
CA GLN A 64 -8.31 -13.06 6.11
C GLN A 64 -8.68 -14.54 6.31
N HIS A 65 -8.81 -15.29 5.22
CA HIS A 65 -9.21 -16.70 5.25
C HIS A 65 -8.18 -17.61 5.92
N THR A 66 -6.93 -17.18 6.00
CA THR A 66 -5.86 -17.88 6.71
C THR A 66 -5.68 -17.42 8.15
N GLY A 67 -6.62 -16.62 8.68
CA GLY A 67 -6.66 -16.23 10.09
C GLY A 67 -5.87 -14.96 10.43
N HIS A 68 -5.45 -14.20 9.42
CA HIS A 68 -4.71 -12.95 9.57
C HIS A 68 -5.62 -11.73 9.37
N ARG A 69 -5.11 -10.55 9.69
CA ARG A 69 -5.90 -9.31 9.70
C ARG A 69 -5.57 -8.43 8.50
N PRO A 70 -6.46 -8.36 7.49
CA PRO A 70 -6.24 -7.48 6.34
C PRO A 70 -6.55 -6.02 6.66
N ILE A 71 -5.75 -5.13 6.10
CA ILE A 71 -5.94 -3.68 6.14
C ILE A 71 -6.06 -3.18 4.69
N ALA A 72 -7.24 -2.69 4.33
CA ALA A 72 -7.45 -1.94 3.10
C ALA A 72 -7.15 -0.46 3.37
N LEU A 73 -5.96 0.00 2.98
CA LEU A 73 -5.56 1.40 3.13
C LEU A 73 -6.12 2.22 1.97
N MET A 74 -6.98 3.18 2.29
CA MET A 74 -7.52 4.12 1.35
C MET A 74 -6.57 5.31 1.20
N GLY A 75 -6.14 5.57 -0.03
CA GLY A 75 -5.14 6.59 -0.34
C GLY A 75 -5.70 7.99 -0.49
N GLY A 76 -6.53 8.49 0.44
CA GLY A 76 -7.12 9.83 0.32
C GLY A 76 -6.06 10.94 0.25
N GLY A 77 -5.04 10.85 1.11
CA GLY A 77 -3.89 11.76 1.13
C GLY A 77 -2.97 11.59 -0.08
N THR A 78 -2.56 10.36 -0.36
CA THR A 78 -1.66 10.03 -1.48
C THR A 78 -2.27 10.35 -2.85
N SER A 79 -3.59 10.23 -3.01
CA SER A 79 -4.29 10.58 -4.25
C SER A 79 -4.25 12.08 -4.59
N MET A 80 -4.00 12.95 -3.61
CA MET A 80 -3.79 14.39 -3.87
C MET A 80 -2.41 14.69 -4.48
N ILE A 81 -1.48 13.74 -4.38
CA ILE A 81 -0.10 13.85 -4.84
C ILE A 81 0.02 13.15 -6.20
N GLY A 82 -0.44 11.89 -6.26
CA GLY A 82 -0.40 11.04 -7.43
C GLY A 82 0.86 10.17 -7.50
N ASP A 83 0.66 8.86 -7.61
CA ASP A 83 1.73 7.87 -7.78
C ASP A 83 2.42 7.97 -9.16
N PRO A 84 3.76 8.19 -9.22
CA PRO A 84 4.51 8.20 -10.47
C PRO A 84 4.97 6.81 -10.97
N SER A 85 4.80 5.75 -10.18
CA SER A 85 5.31 4.42 -10.52
C SER A 85 4.82 3.93 -11.88
N PHE A 86 5.78 3.67 -12.78
CA PHE A 86 5.58 3.10 -14.12
C PHE A 86 4.59 3.84 -15.04
N LYS A 87 4.39 5.16 -14.85
CA LYS A 87 3.56 6.00 -15.72
C LYS A 87 4.38 7.02 -16.51
N ASP A 88 4.10 7.10 -17.81
CA ASP A 88 4.79 8.02 -18.72
C ASP A 88 4.34 9.48 -18.57
N GLU A 89 3.07 9.73 -18.24
CA GLU A 89 2.49 11.08 -18.12
C GLU A 89 2.19 11.47 -16.68
N ALA A 90 2.31 12.77 -16.38
CA ALA A 90 1.92 13.33 -15.09
C ALA A 90 0.42 13.18 -14.84
N ARG A 91 0.05 12.79 -13.62
CA ARG A 91 -1.35 12.58 -13.23
C ARG A 91 -2.13 13.89 -13.23
N LYS A 92 -3.38 13.85 -13.68
CA LYS A 92 -4.34 14.94 -13.41
C LYS A 92 -4.63 14.98 -11.91
N LEU A 93 -4.40 16.12 -11.28
CA LEU A 93 -4.74 16.35 -9.88
C LEU A 93 -6.27 16.35 -9.72
N LEU A 94 -6.76 15.47 -8.85
CA LEU A 94 -8.17 15.39 -8.50
C LEU A 94 -8.49 16.40 -7.40
N THR A 95 -9.72 16.92 -7.40
CA THR A 95 -10.17 17.74 -6.27
C THR A 95 -10.44 16.85 -5.05
N PRO A 96 -10.40 17.40 -3.81
CA PRO A 96 -10.78 16.64 -2.62
C PRO A 96 -12.18 16.02 -2.72
N GLY A 97 -13.14 16.74 -3.31
CA GLY A 97 -14.50 16.22 -3.54
C GLY A 97 -14.55 15.06 -4.53
N ASP A 98 -13.72 15.09 -5.58
CA ASP A 98 -13.59 13.95 -6.52
C ASP A 98 -12.97 12.73 -5.82
N ILE A 99 -11.94 12.94 -5.01
CA ILE A 99 -11.28 11.89 -4.22
C ILE A 99 -12.27 11.24 -3.26
N ASP A 100 -13.03 12.04 -2.50
CA ASP A 100 -14.05 11.54 -1.58
C ASP A 100 -15.13 10.73 -2.31
N SER A 101 -15.61 11.24 -3.45
CA SER A 101 -16.58 10.52 -4.28
C SER A 101 -16.02 9.19 -4.80
N ASN A 102 -14.74 9.16 -5.19
CA ASN A 102 -14.08 7.95 -5.68
C ASN A 102 -13.90 6.94 -4.55
N LEU A 103 -13.49 7.39 -3.37
CA LEU A 103 -13.34 6.57 -2.18
C LEU A 103 -14.65 5.86 -1.84
N VAL A 104 -15.80 6.56 -1.84
CA VAL A 104 -17.11 5.92 -1.57
C VAL A 104 -17.38 4.74 -2.52
N GLY A 105 -17.04 4.87 -3.79
CA GLY A 105 -17.18 3.79 -4.77
C GLY A 105 -16.22 2.63 -4.49
N ILE A 106 -14.94 2.94 -4.28
CA ILE A 106 -13.89 1.94 -4.02
C ILE A 106 -14.19 1.11 -2.76
N ARG A 107 -14.70 1.73 -1.70
CA ARG A 107 -15.06 1.00 -0.46
C ARG A 107 -16.04 -0.14 -0.71
N ARG A 108 -16.97 0.01 -1.67
CA ARG A 108 -17.96 -1.01 -2.02
C ARG A 108 -17.35 -2.22 -2.70
N ASN A 109 -16.21 -2.05 -3.40
CA ASN A 109 -15.54 -3.17 -4.07
C ASN A 109 -15.03 -4.23 -3.08
N PHE A 110 -14.77 -3.88 -1.83
CA PHE A 110 -14.23 -4.82 -0.83
C PHE A 110 -15.30 -5.64 -0.11
N ALA A 111 -16.53 -5.14 -0.02
CA ALA A 111 -17.60 -5.77 0.76
C ALA A 111 -17.89 -7.25 0.39
N PRO A 112 -17.79 -7.67 -0.89
CA PRO A 112 -17.97 -9.08 -1.26
C PRO A 112 -16.82 -10.01 -0.84
N TYR A 113 -15.63 -9.45 -0.57
CA TYR A 113 -14.40 -10.24 -0.40
C TYR A 113 -13.87 -10.24 1.03
N LEU A 114 -14.16 -9.19 1.80
CA LEU A 114 -13.65 -8.97 3.14
C LEU A 114 -14.80 -8.80 4.14
N LYS A 115 -14.65 -9.47 5.29
CA LYS A 115 -15.53 -9.26 6.44
C LYS A 115 -14.95 -8.16 7.32
N PHE A 116 -15.65 -7.03 7.43
CA PHE A 116 -15.30 -5.93 8.32
C PHE A 116 -15.97 -6.09 9.69
N GLY A 117 -15.34 -5.58 10.74
CA GLY A 117 -15.86 -5.68 12.11
C GLY A 117 -14.80 -5.42 13.18
N SER A 118 -15.13 -5.76 14.42
CA SER A 118 -14.27 -5.57 15.60
C SER A 118 -13.61 -6.87 16.09
N GLY A 119 -13.80 -7.98 15.38
CA GLY A 119 -13.13 -9.24 15.69
C GLY A 119 -11.62 -9.18 15.40
N ALA A 120 -10.85 -10.05 16.04
CA ALA A 120 -9.38 -10.06 15.94
C ALA A 120 -8.86 -10.28 14.49
N GLY A 121 -9.59 -11.01 13.66
CA GLY A 121 -9.29 -11.24 12.24
C GLY A 121 -10.21 -10.47 11.28
N ASP A 122 -11.08 -9.61 11.79
CA ASP A 122 -11.93 -8.80 10.91
C ASP A 122 -11.09 -7.73 10.21
N ALA A 123 -11.42 -7.48 8.95
CA ALA A 123 -10.75 -6.52 8.10
C ALA A 123 -10.93 -5.11 8.63
N VAL A 124 -9.91 -4.28 8.42
CA VAL A 124 -9.97 -2.85 8.71
C VAL A 124 -9.80 -2.05 7.43
N MET A 125 -10.56 -0.96 7.33
CA MET A 125 -10.40 0.02 6.28
C MET A 125 -10.07 1.36 6.90
N VAL A 126 -8.92 1.92 6.56
CA VAL A 126 -8.42 3.20 7.09
C VAL A 126 -8.08 4.13 5.94
N ASN A 127 -7.98 5.44 6.19
CA ASN A 127 -7.64 6.43 5.17
C ASN A 127 -6.35 7.16 5.56
N ASN A 128 -5.33 7.18 4.70
CA ASN A 128 -4.11 7.90 5.01
C ASN A 128 -4.29 9.42 5.09
N ALA A 129 -5.39 9.96 4.58
CA ALA A 129 -5.77 11.36 4.83
C ALA A 129 -5.84 11.66 6.34
N ASP A 130 -6.20 10.67 7.18
CA ASP A 130 -6.36 10.83 8.64
C ASP A 130 -5.05 11.23 9.36
N TRP A 131 -3.88 10.98 8.75
CA TRP A 131 -2.59 11.39 9.31
C TRP A 131 -1.77 12.27 8.38
N LEU A 132 -1.90 12.11 7.06
CA LEU A 132 -1.17 12.92 6.09
C LEU A 132 -1.68 14.36 6.04
N MET A 133 -2.97 14.61 6.29
CA MET A 133 -3.53 15.97 6.21
C MET A 133 -3.24 16.83 7.44
N GLU A 134 -2.94 16.19 8.56
CA GLU A 134 -2.62 16.87 9.82
C GLU A 134 -1.10 17.10 9.98
N ILE A 135 -0.29 16.63 9.02
CA ILE A 135 1.15 16.64 9.16
C ILE A 135 1.73 18.03 8.92
N ASN A 136 2.49 18.52 9.90
CA ASN A 136 3.24 19.75 9.71
C ASN A 136 4.47 19.49 8.82
N TYR A 137 4.62 20.24 7.73
CA TYR A 137 5.69 20.04 6.76
C TYR A 137 7.09 20.10 7.38
N VAL A 138 7.38 21.08 8.24
CA VAL A 138 8.71 21.22 8.87
C VAL A 138 8.99 20.07 9.83
N SER A 139 7.98 19.65 10.60
CA SER A 139 8.10 18.50 11.50
C SER A 139 8.32 17.21 10.71
N PHE A 140 7.59 17.02 9.61
CA PHE A 140 7.77 15.87 8.71
C PHE A 140 9.19 15.80 8.13
N LEU A 141 9.73 16.91 7.64
CA LEU A 141 11.10 16.94 7.13
C LEU A 141 12.13 16.58 8.22
N ARG A 142 11.93 17.07 9.44
CA ARG A 142 12.84 16.82 10.56
C ARG A 142 12.76 15.38 11.06
N ASP A 143 11.57 14.82 11.18
CA ASP A 143 11.35 13.53 11.82
C ASP A 143 11.41 12.37 10.82
N VAL A 144 10.99 12.60 9.57
CA VAL A 144 10.93 11.58 8.51
C VAL A 144 11.97 11.86 7.43
N GLY A 145 12.01 13.08 6.89
CA GLY A 145 12.87 13.45 5.77
C GLY A 145 14.36 13.16 6.00
N ARG A 146 14.85 13.30 7.23
CA ARG A 146 16.24 12.97 7.62
C ARG A 146 16.66 11.52 7.37
N HIS A 147 15.71 10.59 7.20
CA HIS A 147 15.98 9.17 6.96
C HIS A 147 16.13 8.83 5.47
N PHE A 148 15.87 9.78 4.58
CA PHE A 148 15.93 9.59 3.14
C PHE A 148 17.13 10.31 2.54
N SER A 149 17.88 9.58 1.71
CA SER A 149 18.93 10.16 0.86
C SER A 149 18.37 10.39 -0.53
N VAL A 150 18.46 11.62 -1.04
CA VAL A 150 18.06 11.95 -2.41
C VAL A 150 18.78 11.06 -3.42
N ASN A 151 20.09 10.84 -3.25
CA ASN A 151 20.86 9.95 -4.14
C ASN A 151 20.29 8.53 -4.21
N ARG A 152 19.86 7.98 -3.07
CA ARG A 152 19.23 6.66 -3.02
C ARG A 152 17.87 6.66 -3.70
N MET A 153 17.05 7.69 -3.44
CA MET A 153 15.72 7.81 -4.05
C MET A 153 15.79 7.90 -5.58
N LEU A 154 16.76 8.63 -6.12
CA LEU A 154 16.99 8.75 -7.56
C LEU A 154 17.43 7.43 -8.22
N ALA A 155 17.97 6.49 -7.43
CA ALA A 155 18.44 5.20 -7.93
C ALA A 155 17.33 4.15 -8.05
N PHE A 156 16.13 4.40 -7.51
CA PHE A 156 14.99 3.48 -7.69
C PHE A 156 14.54 3.47 -9.15
N ASP A 157 14.24 2.28 -9.68
CA ASP A 157 13.90 2.10 -11.10
C ASP A 157 12.73 2.98 -11.55
N SER A 158 11.71 3.15 -10.69
CA SER A 158 10.54 4.00 -10.96
C SER A 158 10.90 5.48 -11.19
N VAL A 159 11.95 5.98 -10.55
CA VAL A 159 12.44 7.35 -10.71
C VAL A 159 13.50 7.43 -11.82
N LYS A 160 14.46 6.51 -11.79
CA LYS A 160 15.57 6.46 -12.73
C LYS A 160 15.09 6.38 -14.18
N LEU A 161 14.12 5.51 -14.47
CA LEU A 161 13.57 5.35 -15.81
C LEU A 161 12.92 6.63 -16.36
N ARG A 162 12.27 7.44 -15.51
CA ARG A 162 11.68 8.73 -15.93
C ARG A 162 12.75 9.76 -16.23
N LEU A 163 13.80 9.81 -15.39
CA LEU A 163 14.94 10.71 -15.59
C LEU A 163 15.72 10.35 -16.86
N ASP A 164 15.99 9.06 -17.08
CA ASP A 164 16.71 8.56 -18.26
C ASP A 164 15.94 8.86 -19.57
N ARG A 165 14.60 8.94 -19.51
CA ARG A 165 13.72 9.29 -20.64
C ARG A 165 13.47 10.80 -20.77
N GLU A 166 14.15 11.63 -19.99
CA GLU A 166 13.95 13.09 -19.91
C GLU A 166 12.48 13.49 -19.61
N GLN A 167 11.71 12.59 -18.99
CA GLN A 167 10.35 12.89 -18.53
C GLN A 167 10.41 13.71 -17.25
N SER A 168 9.58 14.75 -17.16
CA SER A 168 9.51 15.58 -15.96
C SER A 168 8.98 14.77 -14.78
N LEU A 169 9.76 14.68 -13.70
CA LEU A 169 9.32 14.21 -12.39
C LEU A 169 9.13 15.41 -11.47
N SER A 170 7.90 15.69 -11.09
CA SER A 170 7.62 16.82 -10.19
C SER A 170 8.10 16.55 -8.77
N PHE A 171 8.35 17.61 -8.00
CA PHE A 171 8.63 17.49 -6.57
C PHE A 171 7.49 16.79 -5.83
N LEU A 172 6.25 17.01 -6.28
CA LEU A 172 5.06 16.37 -5.74
C LEU A 172 5.15 14.84 -5.85
N GLU A 173 5.33 14.34 -7.08
CA GLU A 173 5.49 12.91 -7.37
C GLU A 173 6.72 12.30 -6.68
N PHE A 174 7.83 13.05 -6.59
CA PHE A 174 9.03 12.59 -5.89
C PHE A 174 8.79 12.32 -4.39
N ASN A 175 7.89 13.09 -3.76
CA ASN A 175 7.53 12.90 -2.36
C ASN A 175 6.54 11.74 -2.13
N TYR A 176 5.90 11.21 -3.18
CA TYR A 176 4.94 10.12 -3.05
C TYR A 176 5.51 8.90 -2.31
N MET A 177 6.74 8.47 -2.68
CA MET A 177 7.40 7.34 -2.03
C MET A 177 7.66 7.57 -0.52
N ILE A 178 7.88 8.81 -0.11
CA ILE A 178 8.11 9.16 1.30
C ILE A 178 6.80 9.05 2.07
N LEU A 179 5.69 9.52 1.49
CA LEU A 179 4.37 9.45 2.09
C LEU A 179 3.90 7.99 2.21
N GLN A 180 4.09 7.17 1.17
CA GLN A 180 3.79 5.75 1.22
C GLN A 180 4.66 5.00 2.25
N ALA A 181 5.95 5.34 2.35
CA ALA A 181 6.81 4.81 3.41
C ALA A 181 6.32 5.21 4.81
N TYR A 182 5.84 6.44 4.96
CA TYR A 182 5.28 6.95 6.21
C TYR A 182 3.95 6.26 6.58
N ASP A 183 3.11 5.91 5.61
CA ASP A 183 1.90 5.12 5.84
C ASP A 183 2.21 3.79 6.53
N PHE A 184 3.28 3.10 6.12
CA PHE A 184 3.67 1.86 6.77
C PHE A 184 4.10 2.08 8.23
N VAL A 185 4.79 3.19 8.52
CA VAL A 185 5.15 3.57 9.90
C VAL A 185 3.90 3.84 10.75
N GLU A 186 2.94 4.60 10.23
CA GLU A 186 1.70 4.91 10.94
C GLU A 186 0.82 3.67 11.15
N LEU A 187 0.71 2.80 10.15
CA LEU A 187 0.00 1.52 10.27
C LEU A 187 0.68 0.59 11.28
N TYR A 188 2.00 0.55 11.32
CA TYR A 188 2.72 -0.20 12.36
C TYR A 188 2.38 0.34 13.76
N LYS A 189 2.46 1.65 13.97
CA LYS A 189 2.18 2.27 15.28
C LYS A 189 0.72 2.12 15.72
N ARG A 190 -0.23 2.30 14.81
CA ARG A 190 -1.67 2.35 15.12
C ARG A 190 -2.29 0.98 15.28
N VAL A 191 -1.91 0.04 14.43
CA VAL A 191 -2.57 -1.26 14.32
C VAL A 191 -1.61 -2.45 14.26
N GLY A 192 -0.31 -2.24 14.50
CA GLY A 192 0.67 -3.32 14.55
C GLY A 192 0.94 -3.97 13.19
N CYS A 193 0.73 -3.26 12.09
CA CYS A 193 0.95 -3.79 10.75
C CYS A 193 2.39 -4.27 10.53
N ARG A 194 2.59 -5.51 10.08
CA ARG A 194 3.93 -6.14 9.91
C ARG A 194 4.30 -6.43 8.46
N LEU A 195 3.36 -6.36 7.54
CA LEU A 195 3.60 -6.64 6.13
C LEU A 195 2.84 -5.64 5.25
N GLN A 196 3.53 -5.09 4.26
CA GLN A 196 2.93 -4.44 3.10
C GLN A 196 2.92 -5.43 1.94
N MET A 197 1.80 -5.49 1.22
CA MET A 197 1.72 -6.18 -0.07
C MET A 197 1.36 -5.16 -1.15
N GLY A 198 1.68 -5.46 -2.41
CA GLY A 198 1.51 -4.55 -3.52
C GLY A 198 1.57 -5.26 -4.87
N GLY A 199 1.44 -4.49 -5.95
CA GLY A 199 1.78 -4.97 -7.28
C GLY A 199 3.30 -5.17 -7.41
N SER A 200 3.76 -5.53 -8.61
CA SER A 200 5.19 -5.65 -8.90
C SER A 200 5.89 -4.30 -9.12
N ASP A 201 5.10 -3.23 -9.22
CA ASP A 201 5.49 -1.84 -9.47
C ASP A 201 5.93 -1.07 -8.21
#